data_AF-A0A2V0R9G5-F1
#
_entry.id   AF-A0A2V0R9G5-F1
#
_cell.length_a   1.000
_cell.length_b   1.000
_cell.length_c   1.000
_cell.angle_alpha   90.00
_cell.angle_beta   90.00
_cell.angle_gamma   90.00
#
_symmetry.space_group_name_H-M   'P 1'
#
loop_
_entity.id
_entity.type
_entity.pdbx_description
1 polymer ?
#
loop_
_entity_poly.entity_id
_entity_poly.type
_entity_poly.pdbx_seq_one_letter_code
_entity_poly.pdbx_strand_id
1 'polypeptide(L)'
;MSLLHSDGVSSRIGKVKQKFALTYKRSMVSAWVVGDKTTLDPVAIIMSKDNTRVFTIDSKEMSKMGEDNDYTLGKTIAYIESVSQSPLYRPGFIIHDNAKHPPPFNPTHARHVAYSEIARDDSYFLGGKRGIHTKEEKITLMREGVPYYVDGADPRDFSETELSKVTKGLSVHGMKGVFQGKEFDNYVDNHDLFVDYIYDKKGKKYIILRHDESMMNHAAKSFADGQESPPRGTHRLGGDMGVDTKILYFNNTWTGNSWAKNINLRGGGAPCFWTKNYSAIEHQVDRDWMRYADRWPGRSRRVAYDKYNTFDLVMNELRKFLVEHSYEPEVHIWIQGVVEGMDFNVTVAKIRSEIESDDTLRDETVDQDYIMAYKRYWETDLMSSLDVWFTNAYRNPSRIATIPWRTCTHGMRSYGTGLNPQLYPSTTLRRGMDLNVQVEGSELYSNYSGYVELVPLTKSDIEKLDFAWLQQGNSNNFRMRIPTEDNYKSLLKVKDPKFFLGLGSVAIGQHSCYGIGRSAKDLYAQHERKVKTGHGTSGHMITSVLCFRSHFLWYLEEIMYNNVNKKSIYNLPFKEPEGGLYHSIQEYKHAIYDMEKLLESKGVYPNYVLGNYGICKSFVEALE
;
A
#
# COMPACT_ATOMS: atom_id res chain seq x y z
N MET A 1 6.01 -21.57 30.17
CA MET A 1 6.46 -22.95 30.43
C MET A 1 7.96 -22.95 30.65
N SER A 2 8.39 -23.14 31.90
CA SER A 2 9.69 -23.72 32.27
C SER A 2 9.52 -25.26 32.24
N LEU A 3 10.47 -26.15 32.02
CA LEU A 3 11.91 -26.26 32.27
C LEU A 3 12.48 -27.28 31.27
N LEU A 4 13.77 -27.18 30.95
CA LEU A 4 14.72 -28.30 31.09
C LEU A 4 16.13 -27.71 31.03
N HIS A 5 16.72 -27.52 32.21
CA HIS A 5 18.16 -27.52 32.41
C HIS A 5 18.64 -28.98 32.26
N SER A 6 19.57 -29.21 31.36
CA SER A 6 20.58 -30.26 31.53
C SER A 6 21.95 -29.62 31.34
N ASP A 7 22.76 -29.68 32.39
CA ASP A 7 24.15 -29.24 32.39
C ASP A 7 24.97 -30.06 31.38
N GLY A 8 25.92 -29.39 30.71
CA GLY A 8 27.08 -30.06 30.13
C GLY A 8 27.15 -30.26 28.60
N VAL A 9 26.80 -29.28 27.75
CA VAL A 9 27.35 -29.18 26.37
C VAL A 9 27.50 -27.72 25.93
N SER A 10 28.48 -26.99 26.48
CA SER A 10 28.85 -25.65 26.01
C SER A 10 29.68 -25.75 24.72
N SER A 11 29.01 -25.72 23.56
CA SER A 11 29.53 -25.23 22.26
C SER A 11 28.64 -25.62 21.07
N ARG A 12 27.70 -26.56 21.22
CA ARG A 12 26.75 -26.94 20.13
C ARG A 12 25.39 -26.26 20.20
N ILE A 13 24.95 -25.81 21.39
CA ILE A 13 23.62 -25.20 21.57
C ILE A 13 23.48 -23.88 20.80
N GLY A 14 24.55 -23.08 20.68
CA GLY A 14 24.53 -21.84 19.89
C GLY A 14 24.33 -22.09 18.40
N LYS A 15 25.08 -23.04 17.81
CA LYS A 15 24.96 -23.41 16.40
C LYS A 15 23.67 -24.18 16.11
N VAL A 16 23.17 -25.01 17.03
CA VAL A 16 21.87 -25.69 16.89
C VAL A 16 20.73 -24.69 16.99
N LYS A 17 20.75 -23.71 17.92
CA LYS A 17 19.77 -22.61 17.97
C LYS A 17 19.83 -21.72 16.74
N GLN A 18 21.02 -21.43 16.20
CA GLN A 18 21.16 -20.65 14.96
C GLN A 18 20.69 -21.43 13.73
N LYS A 19 20.99 -22.73 13.64
CA LYS A 19 20.55 -23.60 12.55
C LYS A 19 19.05 -23.89 12.64
N PHE A 20 18.49 -24.04 13.85
CA PHE A 20 17.06 -24.15 14.09
C PHE A 20 16.35 -22.83 13.80
N ALA A 21 16.90 -21.68 14.20
CA ALA A 21 16.37 -20.36 13.84
C ALA A 21 16.49 -20.07 12.34
N LEU A 22 17.54 -20.54 11.66
CA LEU A 22 17.67 -20.44 10.20
C LEU A 22 16.73 -21.41 9.48
N THR A 23 16.53 -22.63 9.99
CA THR A 23 15.55 -23.59 9.45
C THR A 23 14.12 -23.10 9.69
N TYR A 24 13.85 -22.51 10.85
CA TYR A 24 12.59 -21.83 11.19
C TYR A 24 12.37 -20.56 10.35
N LYS A 25 13.42 -19.80 10.05
CA LYS A 25 13.36 -18.67 9.08
C LYS A 25 13.25 -19.14 7.63
N ARG A 26 13.79 -20.30 7.28
CA ARG A 26 13.71 -20.89 5.92
C ARG A 26 12.38 -21.61 5.69
N SER A 27 11.74 -22.14 6.73
CA SER A 27 10.34 -22.58 6.66
C SER A 27 9.37 -21.39 6.53
N MET A 28 9.83 -20.17 6.82
CA MET A 28 9.12 -18.90 6.55
C MET A 28 9.50 -18.28 5.19
N VAL A 29 9.75 -19.08 4.15
CA VAL A 29 9.91 -18.56 2.77
C VAL A 29 8.96 -19.29 1.84
N SER A 30 7.74 -18.78 1.68
CA SER A 30 6.74 -19.30 0.75
C SER A 30 6.72 -18.46 -0.53
N ALA A 31 6.97 -19.09 -1.68
CA ALA A 31 6.80 -18.50 -3.00
C ALA A 31 6.43 -19.61 -3.98
N TRP A 32 5.91 -19.26 -5.14
CA TRP A 32 5.59 -20.25 -6.18
C TRP A 32 6.24 -19.91 -7.52
N VAL A 33 6.50 -20.92 -8.33
CA VAL A 33 6.98 -20.80 -9.71
C VAL A 33 6.01 -21.49 -10.65
N VAL A 34 6.07 -21.12 -11.92
CA VAL A 34 5.39 -21.88 -12.97
C VAL A 34 6.24 -23.09 -13.33
N GLY A 35 5.62 -24.28 -13.38
CA GLY A 35 6.26 -25.55 -13.71
C GLY A 35 5.29 -26.54 -14.35
N ASP A 36 5.58 -27.83 -14.23
CA ASP A 36 4.83 -28.91 -14.92
C ASP A 36 3.76 -29.60 -14.05
N LYS A 37 3.60 -29.15 -12.79
CA LYS A 37 2.64 -29.73 -11.85
C LYS A 37 2.27 -28.72 -10.76
N THR A 38 1.00 -28.66 -10.39
CA THR A 38 0.57 -27.90 -9.20
C THR A 38 0.86 -28.66 -7.91
N THR A 39 1.61 -28.02 -7.01
CA THR A 39 1.95 -28.53 -5.68
C THR A 39 1.54 -27.58 -4.55
N LEU A 40 1.01 -26.41 -4.90
CA LEU A 40 0.60 -25.37 -3.96
C LEU A 40 -0.56 -25.86 -3.07
N ASP A 41 -0.38 -25.69 -1.76
CA ASP A 41 -1.38 -25.88 -0.71
C ASP A 41 -1.52 -24.56 0.06
N PRO A 42 -2.50 -23.71 -0.31
CA PRO A 42 -2.72 -22.41 0.34
C PRO A 42 -2.86 -22.50 1.86
N VAL A 43 -3.56 -23.52 2.36
CA VAL A 43 -3.82 -23.68 3.80
C VAL A 43 -2.53 -24.03 4.54
N ALA A 44 -1.70 -24.91 4.00
CA ALA A 44 -0.41 -25.25 4.62
C ALA A 44 0.51 -24.03 4.73
N ILE A 45 0.50 -23.14 3.74
CA ILE A 45 1.27 -21.89 3.72
C ILE A 45 0.78 -20.94 4.80
N ILE A 46 -0.52 -20.68 4.80
CA ILE A 46 -1.18 -19.77 5.72
C ILE A 46 -0.98 -20.23 7.18
N MET A 47 -0.99 -21.54 7.41
CA MET A 47 -0.75 -22.13 8.73
C MET A 47 0.75 -22.30 9.09
N SER A 48 1.67 -21.82 8.25
CA SER A 48 3.12 -21.91 8.47
C SER A 48 3.60 -23.34 8.78
N LYS A 49 3.08 -24.37 8.10
CA LYS A 49 3.53 -25.75 8.33
C LYS A 49 4.99 -25.89 7.88
N ASP A 50 5.85 -26.45 8.75
CA ASP A 50 7.33 -26.47 8.70
C ASP A 50 8.03 -26.89 7.38
N ASN A 51 7.29 -27.34 6.36
CA ASN A 51 7.81 -27.88 5.10
C ASN A 51 7.58 -26.97 3.88
N THR A 52 7.25 -25.70 4.06
CA THR A 52 6.92 -24.76 2.98
C THR A 52 8.12 -24.48 2.07
N ARG A 53 8.07 -25.08 0.88
CA ARG A 53 9.06 -25.01 -0.23
C ARG A 53 8.71 -23.87 -1.19
N VAL A 54 9.54 -23.67 -2.20
CA VAL A 54 9.07 -23.08 -3.46
C VAL A 54 8.04 -24.04 -4.06
N PHE A 55 6.81 -23.58 -4.23
CA PHE A 55 5.74 -24.36 -4.83
C PHE A 55 5.76 -24.24 -6.34
N THR A 56 5.17 -25.21 -7.01
CA THR A 56 5.01 -25.20 -8.46
C THR A 56 3.53 -25.07 -8.78
N ILE A 57 3.22 -24.32 -9.83
CA ILE A 57 1.90 -24.25 -10.45
C ILE A 57 2.04 -24.69 -11.88
N ASP A 58 1.19 -25.63 -12.32
CA ASP A 58 1.18 -26.07 -13.71
C ASP A 58 0.77 -24.91 -14.63
N SER A 59 1.63 -24.59 -15.60
CA SER A 59 1.37 -23.56 -16.61
C SER A 59 0.04 -23.76 -17.36
N LYS A 60 -0.34 -25.02 -17.63
CA LYS A 60 -1.57 -25.38 -18.35
C LYS A 60 -2.80 -25.16 -17.48
N GLU A 61 -2.73 -25.56 -16.21
CA GLU A 61 -3.83 -25.32 -15.25
C GLU A 61 -4.02 -23.83 -14.98
N MET A 62 -2.92 -23.08 -14.87
CA MET A 62 -2.95 -21.62 -14.73
C MET A 62 -3.57 -20.95 -15.95
N SER A 63 -3.17 -21.35 -17.17
CA SER A 63 -3.72 -20.80 -18.41
C SER A 63 -5.20 -21.13 -18.55
N LYS A 64 -5.57 -22.40 -18.33
CA LYS A 64 -6.95 -22.85 -18.35
C LYS A 64 -7.83 -22.10 -17.34
N MET A 65 -7.35 -21.91 -16.11
CA MET A 65 -8.08 -21.14 -15.10
C MET A 65 -8.27 -19.68 -15.51
N GLY A 66 -7.29 -19.11 -16.21
CA GLY A 66 -7.42 -17.79 -16.83
C GLY A 66 -8.50 -17.76 -17.92
N GLU A 67 -8.48 -18.73 -18.84
CA GLU A 67 -9.47 -18.85 -19.93
C GLU A 67 -10.90 -19.10 -19.39
N ASP A 68 -11.06 -20.04 -18.46
CA ASP A 68 -12.36 -20.43 -17.88
C ASP A 68 -13.05 -19.27 -17.13
N ASN A 69 -12.28 -18.26 -16.70
CA ASN A 69 -12.79 -17.11 -15.95
C ASN A 69 -12.63 -15.76 -16.69
N ASP A 70 -12.15 -15.76 -17.94
CA ASP A 70 -11.85 -14.54 -18.70
C ASP A 70 -10.88 -13.59 -17.97
N TYR A 71 -9.81 -14.15 -17.42
CA TYR A 71 -8.77 -13.40 -16.71
C TYR A 71 -7.55 -13.15 -17.59
N THR A 72 -7.05 -11.92 -17.54
CA THR A 72 -5.70 -11.62 -18.03
C THR A 72 -4.66 -12.35 -17.18
N LEU A 73 -3.46 -12.59 -17.73
CA LEU A 73 -2.36 -13.19 -16.97
C LEU A 73 -2.09 -12.46 -15.64
N GLY A 74 -2.18 -11.13 -15.63
CA GLY A 74 -2.02 -10.33 -14.41
C GLY A 74 -3.09 -10.61 -13.36
N LYS A 75 -4.36 -10.73 -13.78
CA LYS A 75 -5.47 -11.09 -12.88
C LYS A 75 -5.37 -12.55 -12.41
N THR A 76 -4.90 -13.46 -13.25
CA THR A 76 -4.64 -14.86 -12.89
C THR A 76 -3.54 -14.98 -11.82
N ILE A 77 -2.41 -14.28 -11.99
CA ILE A 77 -1.35 -14.22 -10.97
C ILE A 77 -1.90 -13.63 -9.68
N ALA A 78 -2.63 -12.52 -9.77
CA ALA A 78 -3.23 -11.87 -8.62
C ALA A 78 -4.19 -12.78 -7.84
N TYR A 79 -5.02 -13.55 -8.55
CA TYR A 79 -5.88 -14.55 -7.92
C TYR A 79 -5.07 -15.54 -7.09
N ILE A 80 -4.05 -16.15 -7.70
CA ILE A 80 -3.18 -17.14 -7.04
C ILE A 80 -2.47 -16.54 -5.82
N GLU A 81 -1.89 -15.36 -5.97
CA GLU A 81 -1.21 -14.63 -4.89
C GLU A 81 -2.18 -14.34 -3.75
N SER A 82 -3.41 -13.89 -4.04
CA SER A 82 -4.41 -13.57 -3.04
C SER A 82 -4.90 -14.80 -2.25
N VAL A 83 -5.10 -15.94 -2.89
CA VAL A 83 -5.54 -17.18 -2.22
C VAL A 83 -4.40 -17.82 -1.44
N SER A 84 -3.19 -17.86 -2.01
CA SER A 84 -2.04 -18.53 -1.39
C SER A 84 -1.34 -17.69 -0.33
N GLN A 85 -1.55 -16.37 -0.35
CA GLN A 85 -0.74 -15.39 0.38
C GLN A 85 0.76 -15.46 0.05
N SER A 86 1.12 -16.08 -1.09
CA SER A 86 2.50 -16.27 -1.54
C SER A 86 2.72 -15.66 -2.91
N PRO A 87 3.86 -14.99 -3.12
CA PRO A 87 4.16 -14.36 -4.39
C PRO A 87 4.73 -15.31 -5.43
N LEU A 88 4.61 -14.90 -6.71
CA LEU A 88 5.33 -15.50 -7.83
C LEU A 88 6.84 -15.20 -7.76
N TYR A 89 7.64 -16.25 -7.62
CA TYR A 89 9.10 -16.16 -7.74
C TYR A 89 9.53 -15.89 -9.18
N ARG A 90 10.40 -14.88 -9.37
CA ARG A 90 11.00 -14.53 -10.66
C ARG A 90 12.53 -14.70 -10.61
N PRO A 91 13.17 -15.29 -11.64
CA PRO A 91 14.63 -15.42 -11.69
C PRO A 91 15.34 -14.07 -11.52
N GLY A 92 16.38 -14.03 -10.66
CA GLY A 92 17.19 -12.84 -10.41
C GLY A 92 16.76 -11.97 -9.21
N PHE A 93 15.71 -12.35 -8.47
CA PHE A 93 15.22 -11.58 -7.32
C PHE A 93 15.88 -11.96 -5.99
N ILE A 94 16.21 -10.95 -5.20
CA ILE A 94 16.43 -11.11 -3.75
C ILE A 94 15.06 -11.44 -3.14
N ILE A 95 14.99 -12.54 -2.37
CA ILE A 95 13.77 -13.11 -1.79
C ILE A 95 13.19 -12.19 -0.69
N HIS A 96 12.65 -11.05 -1.09
CA HIS A 96 11.85 -10.14 -0.27
C HIS A 96 10.86 -9.45 -1.19
N ASP A 97 9.88 -10.16 -1.73
CA ASP A 97 8.83 -9.46 -2.45
C ASP A 97 7.63 -9.14 -1.55
N ASN A 98 7.16 -7.92 -1.75
CA ASN A 98 5.91 -7.37 -1.31
C ASN A 98 5.12 -7.14 -2.60
N ALA A 99 4.76 -8.21 -3.31
CA ALA A 99 4.02 -8.07 -4.56
C ALA A 99 2.79 -7.17 -4.32
N LYS A 100 2.70 -6.09 -5.10
CA LYS A 100 1.63 -5.11 -4.99
C LYS A 100 0.67 -5.33 -6.14
N HIS A 101 -0.60 -5.49 -5.81
CA HIS A 101 -1.65 -5.48 -6.80
C HIS A 101 -1.89 -4.04 -7.25
N PRO A 102 -2.40 -3.83 -8.48
CA PRO A 102 -2.83 -2.51 -8.89
C PRO A 102 -3.87 -2.01 -7.87
N PRO A 103 -3.72 -0.82 -7.27
CA PRO A 103 -4.79 -0.17 -6.54
C PRO A 103 -6.07 -0.03 -7.39
N PRO A 104 -7.25 0.12 -6.77
CA PRO A 104 -8.49 0.39 -7.50
C PRO A 104 -8.48 1.73 -8.23
N PHE A 105 -7.53 2.60 -7.89
CA PHE A 105 -7.20 3.83 -8.61
C PHE A 105 -5.88 3.61 -9.37
N ASN A 106 -5.80 3.99 -10.64
CA ASN A 106 -4.71 3.67 -11.56
C ASN A 106 -3.29 3.99 -10.99
N PRO A 107 -2.34 3.03 -10.90
CA PRO A 107 -1.06 3.19 -10.21
C PRO A 107 0.11 3.76 -11.03
N THR A 108 -0.12 4.65 -11.98
CA THR A 108 1.00 5.53 -12.39
C THR A 108 1.48 6.42 -11.22
N HIS A 109 0.73 6.44 -10.11
CA HIS A 109 0.96 7.24 -8.91
C HIS A 109 1.67 6.56 -7.72
N ALA A 110 2.07 5.28 -7.81
CA ALA A 110 2.64 4.54 -6.65
C ALA A 110 4.16 4.28 -6.70
N ARG A 111 4.89 4.95 -7.59
CA ARG A 111 6.35 5.05 -7.54
C ARG A 111 6.74 6.52 -7.47
N HIS A 112 6.57 7.14 -6.31
CA HIS A 112 7.48 8.17 -5.77
C HIS A 112 6.86 8.86 -4.55
N VAL A 113 6.78 8.17 -3.41
CA VAL A 113 6.76 8.90 -2.13
C VAL A 113 7.65 8.21 -1.11
N ALA A 114 8.89 8.67 -1.08
CA ALA A 114 9.55 9.05 0.15
C ALA A 114 10.28 10.35 -0.20
N TYR A 115 10.34 11.30 0.73
CA TYR A 115 10.94 12.64 0.63
C TYR A 115 9.99 13.81 0.37
N SER A 116 9.26 14.20 1.41
CA SER A 116 8.94 15.58 1.81
C SER A 116 8.29 15.44 3.19
N GLU A 117 8.79 16.01 4.28
CA GLU A 117 9.28 17.36 4.45
C GLU A 117 10.58 17.38 5.26
N ILE A 118 11.58 18.11 4.76
CA ILE A 118 12.59 18.73 5.61
C ILE A 118 12.30 20.21 5.43
N ALA A 119 12.02 20.94 6.51
CA ALA A 119 12.02 22.40 6.47
C ALA A 119 13.33 22.84 5.82
N ARG A 120 13.26 23.70 4.80
CA ARG A 120 14.48 24.30 4.21
C ARG A 120 15.24 24.98 5.34
N ASP A 121 16.33 24.35 5.77
CA ASP A 121 17.22 24.94 6.75
C ASP A 121 18.16 25.87 6.00
N ASP A 122 17.72 27.11 5.80
CA ASP A 122 18.49 28.16 5.12
C ASP A 122 19.67 28.66 5.99
N SER A 123 19.94 28.03 7.14
CA SER A 123 21.11 28.35 7.97
C SER A 123 22.43 27.85 7.39
N TYR A 124 22.41 26.94 6.40
CA TYR A 124 23.58 26.52 5.63
C TYR A 124 23.22 25.93 4.26
N PHE A 125 24.20 25.72 3.37
CA PHE A 125 24.02 24.88 2.19
C PHE A 125 25.24 24.03 1.83
N LEU A 126 25.04 22.99 0.99
CA LEU A 126 26.12 22.14 0.48
C LEU A 126 26.57 22.64 -0.90
N GLY A 127 27.87 22.83 -1.08
CA GLY A 127 28.45 23.31 -2.34
C GLY A 127 28.66 22.21 -3.40
N GLY A 128 29.21 22.61 -4.55
CA GLY A 128 29.36 21.72 -5.71
C GLY A 128 28.00 21.20 -6.21
N LYS A 129 27.92 19.91 -6.55
CA LYS A 129 26.68 19.22 -6.97
C LYS A 129 25.84 18.67 -5.80
N ARG A 130 26.22 18.94 -4.55
CA ARG A 130 25.55 18.38 -3.35
C ARG A 130 24.39 19.25 -2.88
N GLY A 131 23.52 18.71 -2.01
CA GLY A 131 22.36 19.44 -1.47
C GLY A 131 21.18 19.60 -2.44
N ILE A 132 20.15 20.34 -2.00
CA ILE A 132 18.87 20.53 -2.71
C ILE A 132 18.78 21.84 -3.51
N HIS A 133 19.68 22.80 -3.23
CA HIS A 133 19.67 24.11 -3.86
C HIS A 133 20.14 24.06 -5.31
N THR A 134 19.48 24.83 -6.17
CA THR A 134 19.95 25.15 -7.54
C THR A 134 21.26 25.93 -7.47
N LYS A 135 21.98 25.97 -8.60
CA LYS A 135 23.20 26.78 -8.69
C LYS A 135 22.95 28.24 -8.33
N GLU A 136 21.87 28.83 -8.83
CA GLU A 136 21.49 30.22 -8.59
C GLU A 136 21.15 30.49 -7.12
N GLU A 137 20.42 29.58 -6.47
CA GLU A 137 20.13 29.66 -5.03
C GLU A 137 21.42 29.58 -4.20
N LYS A 138 22.34 28.66 -4.52
CA LYS A 138 23.65 28.56 -3.83
C LYS A 138 24.46 29.85 -3.95
N ILE A 139 24.47 30.47 -5.12
CA ILE A 139 25.17 31.76 -5.34
C ILE A 139 24.52 32.86 -4.51
N THR A 140 23.19 32.88 -4.43
CA THR A 140 22.43 33.87 -3.66
C THR A 140 22.71 33.72 -2.17
N LEU A 141 22.54 32.52 -1.62
CA LEU A 141 22.80 32.20 -0.21
C LEU A 141 24.27 32.50 0.17
N MET A 142 25.23 32.16 -0.68
CA MET A 142 26.64 32.49 -0.47
C MET A 142 26.87 33.99 -0.34
N ARG A 143 26.27 34.80 -1.23
CA ARG A 143 26.38 36.27 -1.22
C ARG A 143 25.68 36.88 -0.04
N GLU A 144 24.60 36.27 0.41
CA GLU A 144 23.92 36.61 1.65
C GLU A 144 24.74 36.22 2.88
N GLY A 145 25.86 35.51 2.72
CA GLY A 145 26.76 35.09 3.79
C GLY A 145 26.36 33.79 4.46
N VAL A 146 25.41 33.04 3.92
CA VAL A 146 25.02 31.74 4.48
C VAL A 146 26.22 30.77 4.42
N PRO A 147 26.56 30.10 5.54
CA PRO A 147 27.64 29.13 5.58
C PRO A 147 27.49 28.01 4.54
N TYR A 148 28.61 27.56 3.97
CA TYR A 148 28.58 26.43 3.05
C TYR A 148 29.68 25.39 3.25
N TYR A 149 29.36 24.14 2.90
CA TYR A 149 30.21 22.98 3.10
C TYR A 149 30.54 22.32 1.77
N VAL A 150 31.83 22.10 1.49
CA VAL A 150 32.35 21.53 0.23
C VAL A 150 33.30 20.37 0.48
N ASP A 151 33.72 19.69 -0.59
CA ASP A 151 34.75 18.64 -0.57
C ASP A 151 34.45 17.49 0.41
N GLY A 152 33.18 17.08 0.43
CA GLY A 152 32.69 16.00 1.28
C GLY A 152 32.40 16.41 2.73
N ALA A 153 32.58 17.67 3.11
CA ALA A 153 32.15 18.17 4.42
C ALA A 153 30.61 18.27 4.50
N ASP A 154 30.04 17.94 5.64
CA ASP A 154 28.61 18.03 5.91
C ASP A 154 28.38 18.49 7.35
N PRO A 155 27.54 19.50 7.62
CA PRO A 155 27.35 20.01 8.99
C PRO A 155 26.97 18.92 9.99
N ARG A 156 26.26 17.88 9.54
CA ARG A 156 25.83 16.77 10.41
C ARG A 156 26.97 15.89 10.89
N ASP A 157 28.13 15.96 10.24
CA ASP A 157 29.33 15.24 10.65
C ASP A 157 30.01 15.90 11.85
N PHE A 158 29.67 17.13 12.21
CA PHE A 158 30.28 17.90 13.30
C PHE A 158 29.41 17.91 14.57
N SER A 159 30.03 18.13 15.73
CA SER A 159 29.30 18.37 16.99
C SER A 159 28.78 19.81 17.04
N GLU A 160 27.81 20.11 17.90
CA GLU A 160 27.29 21.48 18.07
C GLU A 160 28.40 22.48 18.45
N THR A 161 29.34 22.07 19.31
CA THR A 161 30.51 22.88 19.68
C THR A 161 31.40 23.18 18.48
N GLU A 162 31.61 22.21 17.59
CA GLU A 162 32.40 22.43 16.38
C GLU A 162 31.63 23.28 15.35
N LEU A 163 30.32 23.09 15.22
CA LEU A 163 29.46 23.90 14.35
C LEU A 163 29.38 25.36 14.79
N SER A 164 29.48 25.66 16.09
CA SER A 164 29.49 27.04 16.57
C SER A 164 30.68 27.89 16.08
N LYS A 165 31.74 27.25 15.54
CA LYS A 165 32.85 27.94 14.88
C LYS A 165 32.50 28.43 13.47
N VAL A 166 31.44 27.86 12.87
CA VAL A 166 31.01 28.17 11.49
C VAL A 166 29.85 29.15 11.55
N THR A 167 30.14 30.40 11.27
CA THR A 167 29.19 31.52 11.29
C THR A 167 29.04 32.14 9.91
N LYS A 168 28.12 33.10 9.79
CA LYS A 168 27.82 33.81 8.54
C LYS A 168 29.10 34.37 7.89
N GLY A 169 29.30 34.08 6.61
CA GLY A 169 30.46 34.49 5.82
C GLY A 169 31.62 33.49 5.85
N LEU A 170 31.41 32.28 6.38
CA LEU A 170 32.42 31.22 6.47
C LEU A 170 32.04 29.98 5.67
N SER A 171 33.04 29.20 5.29
CA SER A 171 32.86 27.91 4.60
C SER A 171 33.79 26.84 5.13
N VAL A 172 33.38 25.57 5.00
CA VAL A 172 34.13 24.41 5.47
C VAL A 172 34.60 23.55 4.30
N HIS A 173 35.90 23.25 4.27
CA HIS A 173 36.55 22.51 3.18
C HIS A 173 37.26 21.27 3.72
N GLY A 174 37.16 20.16 2.99
CA GLY A 174 37.84 18.91 3.29
C GLY A 174 39.34 18.97 2.98
N MET A 175 40.18 18.53 3.90
CA MET A 175 41.65 18.55 3.74
C MET A 175 42.23 17.43 2.85
N LYS A 176 41.42 16.64 2.11
CA LYS A 176 41.92 15.47 1.35
C LYS A 176 41.73 15.58 -0.16
N GLY A 177 42.87 15.47 -0.86
CA GLY A 177 42.98 15.12 -2.28
C GLY A 177 43.38 16.30 -3.15
N VAL A 178 44.32 16.09 -4.08
CA VAL A 178 44.64 17.03 -5.16
C VAL A 178 43.39 17.19 -6.03
N PHE A 179 42.50 18.10 -5.64
CA PHE A 179 41.34 18.47 -6.42
C PHE A 179 41.76 19.63 -7.34
N GLN A 180 42.06 19.30 -8.59
CA GLN A 180 42.32 20.27 -9.65
C GLN A 180 43.49 21.26 -9.39
N GLY A 181 44.59 20.79 -8.79
CA GLY A 181 45.81 21.60 -8.68
C GLY A 181 45.77 22.73 -7.64
N LYS A 182 44.85 22.66 -6.66
CA LYS A 182 44.86 23.55 -5.50
C LYS A 182 45.54 22.88 -4.32
N GLU A 183 46.73 23.34 -3.97
CA GLU A 183 47.37 23.02 -2.70
C GLU A 183 46.71 23.86 -1.60
N PHE A 184 45.74 23.27 -0.89
CA PHE A 184 45.25 23.84 0.37
C PHE A 184 46.32 23.79 1.49
N ASP A 185 47.43 23.09 1.26
CA ASP A 185 48.64 23.12 2.08
C ASP A 185 49.28 24.52 2.13
N ASN A 186 48.88 25.46 1.25
CA ASN A 186 49.28 26.88 1.28
C ASN A 186 48.32 27.79 2.06
N TYR A 187 47.17 27.28 2.53
CA TYR A 187 46.16 28.04 3.29
C TYR A 187 46.29 27.87 4.82
N VAL A 188 47.41 27.30 5.28
CA VAL A 188 47.67 26.94 6.67
C VAL A 188 48.36 28.11 7.38
N ASP A 189 47.85 28.52 8.55
CA ASP A 189 48.31 29.52 9.55
C ASP A 189 48.79 30.92 9.06
N ASN A 190 49.17 31.10 7.80
CA ASN A 190 49.75 32.32 7.21
C ASN A 190 48.90 32.94 6.08
N HIS A 191 47.70 32.41 5.81
CA HIS A 191 46.82 32.95 4.77
C HIS A 191 45.67 33.76 5.38
N ASP A 192 45.44 34.98 4.88
CA ASP A 192 44.45 35.95 5.40
C ASP A 192 42.99 35.45 5.40
N LEU A 193 42.71 34.32 4.75
CA LEU A 193 41.37 33.73 4.64
C LEU A 193 41.18 32.56 5.62
N PHE A 194 42.25 32.07 6.23
CA PHE A 194 42.18 31.01 7.24
C PHE A 194 41.56 31.56 8.53
N VAL A 195 40.60 30.84 9.09
CA VAL A 195 39.93 31.23 10.33
C VAL A 195 40.26 30.27 11.45
N ASP A 196 39.95 28.98 11.27
CA ASP A 196 40.19 27.93 12.26
C ASP A 196 40.10 26.54 11.61
N TYR A 197 40.36 25.51 12.40
CA TYR A 197 40.07 24.11 12.08
C TYR A 197 38.76 23.65 12.69
N ILE A 198 38.09 22.76 11.98
CA ILE A 198 36.89 22.06 12.47
C ILE A 198 37.07 20.54 12.34
N TYR A 199 36.64 19.80 13.36
CA TYR A 199 36.82 18.35 13.45
C TYR A 199 35.47 17.64 13.40
N ASP A 200 35.33 16.66 12.50
CA ASP A 200 34.13 15.82 12.52
C ASP A 200 34.10 14.89 13.74
N LYS A 201 32.96 14.25 13.98
CA LYS A 201 32.72 13.30 15.08
C LYS A 201 33.67 12.09 15.07
N LYS A 202 34.41 11.87 13.97
CA LYS A 202 35.41 10.80 13.82
C LYS A 202 36.85 11.33 13.96
N GLY A 203 37.02 12.60 14.30
CA GLY A 203 38.32 13.26 14.45
C GLY A 203 39.00 13.64 13.15
N LYS A 204 38.31 13.59 12.00
CA LYS A 204 38.87 14.06 10.72
C LYS A 204 38.84 15.59 10.70
N LYS A 205 39.97 16.17 10.31
CA LYS A 205 40.22 17.61 10.27
C LYS A 205 39.74 18.23 8.95
N TYR A 206 39.11 19.40 9.06
CA TYR A 206 38.64 20.27 7.98
C TYR A 206 39.10 21.71 8.27
N ILE A 207 39.12 22.56 7.24
CA ILE A 207 39.50 23.99 7.38
C ILE A 207 38.26 24.89 7.26
N ILE A 208 38.23 25.94 8.08
CA ILE A 208 37.24 27.03 7.99
C ILE A 208 37.90 28.21 7.27
N LEU A 209 37.26 28.68 6.21
CA LEU A 209 37.74 29.81 5.40
C LEU A 209 36.72 30.96 5.38
N ARG A 210 37.21 32.19 5.43
CA ARG A 210 36.42 33.43 5.30
C ARG A 210 36.11 33.74 3.84
N HIS A 211 34.88 34.17 3.56
CA HIS A 211 34.48 34.64 2.24
C HIS A 211 35.13 36.00 1.95
N ASP A 212 35.97 36.06 0.91
CA ASP A 212 36.31 37.30 0.21
C ASP A 212 35.73 37.26 -1.22
N GLU A 213 35.80 38.40 -1.91
CA GLU A 213 35.22 38.53 -3.25
C GLU A 213 35.86 37.56 -4.26
N SER A 214 37.18 37.32 -4.14
CA SER A 214 37.92 36.40 -4.98
C SER A 214 37.44 34.94 -4.80
N MET A 215 37.32 34.50 -3.55
CA MET A 215 36.88 33.18 -3.17
C MET A 215 35.42 32.94 -3.53
N MET A 216 34.54 33.91 -3.29
CA MET A 216 33.13 33.82 -3.69
C MET A 216 32.98 33.69 -5.21
N ASN A 217 33.71 34.49 -5.98
CA ASN A 217 33.70 34.40 -7.44
C ASN A 217 34.23 33.05 -7.93
N HIS A 218 35.20 32.47 -7.23
CA HIS A 218 35.70 31.13 -7.53
C HIS A 218 34.68 30.04 -7.18
N ALA A 219 34.06 30.10 -6.00
CA ALA A 219 33.05 29.14 -5.54
C ALA A 219 31.79 29.15 -6.43
N ALA A 220 31.33 30.33 -6.85
CA ALA A 220 30.21 30.47 -7.78
C ALA A 220 30.43 29.73 -9.11
N LYS A 221 31.69 29.63 -9.58
CA LYS A 221 32.04 28.89 -10.80
C LYS A 221 31.99 27.37 -10.58
N SER A 222 32.25 26.89 -9.37
CA SER A 222 32.27 25.45 -9.03
C SER A 222 30.89 24.91 -8.61
N PHE A 223 29.95 25.77 -8.23
CA PHE A 223 28.59 25.36 -7.91
C PHE A 223 27.82 24.85 -9.14
N ALA A 224 26.97 23.87 -8.88
CA ALA A 224 26.07 23.25 -9.84
C ALA A 224 24.76 22.89 -9.13
N ASP A 225 23.72 22.58 -9.91
CA ASP A 225 22.45 22.12 -9.36
C ASP A 225 22.65 20.89 -8.48
N GLY A 226 21.99 20.90 -7.33
CA GLY A 226 21.97 19.79 -6.39
C GLY A 226 21.49 18.48 -7.03
N GLN A 227 22.25 17.40 -6.83
CA GLN A 227 21.93 16.05 -7.33
C GLN A 227 21.62 15.04 -6.21
N GLU A 228 21.69 15.45 -4.94
CA GLU A 228 21.46 14.56 -3.80
C GLU A 228 19.96 14.46 -3.48
N SER A 229 19.46 13.23 -3.30
CA SER A 229 18.22 12.99 -2.57
C SER A 229 18.49 13.16 -1.06
N PRO A 230 17.54 13.69 -0.27
CA PRO A 230 17.81 14.06 1.12
C PRO A 230 18.26 12.86 1.98
N PRO A 231 19.13 13.04 2.97
CA PRO A 231 19.69 11.92 3.71
C PRO A 231 18.77 11.49 4.85
N ARG A 232 18.81 10.19 5.15
CA ARG A 232 17.85 9.52 6.04
C ARG A 232 18.10 9.84 7.52
N GLY A 233 17.08 10.44 8.13
CA GLY A 233 16.66 10.13 9.50
C GLY A 233 17.00 11.14 10.58
N THR A 234 15.95 11.68 11.21
CA THR A 234 15.74 11.77 12.67
C THR A 234 14.24 11.94 12.96
N HIS A 235 13.71 11.22 13.95
CA HIS A 235 12.38 11.41 14.57
C HIS A 235 12.34 12.75 15.34
N ARG A 236 11.24 13.45 15.70
CA ARG A 236 9.83 13.17 16.06
C ARG A 236 9.17 14.57 16.29
N LEU A 237 7.90 14.91 15.99
CA LEU A 237 6.69 14.82 16.84
C LEU A 237 5.57 15.69 16.21
N GLY A 238 4.35 15.12 16.17
CA GLY A 238 3.00 15.72 16.08
C GLY A 238 2.74 17.14 15.54
N GLY A 239 1.80 17.21 14.59
CA GLY A 239 1.04 18.41 14.21
C GLY A 239 0.83 18.47 12.69
N ASP A 240 -0.44 18.52 12.25
CA ASP A 240 -0.94 18.79 10.89
C ASP A 240 -0.01 18.49 9.70
N MET A 241 -0.24 17.37 9.00
CA MET A 241 0.34 17.11 7.68
C MET A 241 -0.74 16.96 6.61
N GLY A 242 -1.54 18.02 6.42
CA GLY A 242 -2.18 18.26 5.13
C GLY A 242 -1.13 18.92 4.24
N VAL A 243 -0.64 18.22 3.22
CA VAL A 243 0.18 18.89 2.19
C VAL A 243 -0.80 19.73 1.37
N ASP A 244 -0.78 21.05 1.54
CA ASP A 244 -1.54 21.96 0.69
C ASP A 244 -0.99 21.85 -0.75
N THR A 245 -1.72 21.16 -1.63
CA THR A 245 -1.38 21.08 -3.05
C THR A 245 -1.37 22.48 -3.66
N LYS A 246 -0.21 22.93 -4.13
CA LYS A 246 -0.07 24.22 -4.79
C LYS A 246 -0.61 24.16 -6.21
N ILE A 247 -1.65 24.94 -6.52
CA ILE A 247 -2.19 25.03 -7.89
C ILE A 247 -1.52 26.19 -8.64
N LEU A 248 -0.82 25.89 -9.73
CA LEU A 248 -0.21 26.88 -10.62
C LEU A 248 -1.00 27.01 -11.91
N TYR A 249 -1.33 28.26 -12.25
CA TYR A 249 -2.09 28.59 -13.45
C TYR A 249 -1.15 29.11 -14.53
N PHE A 250 -1.26 28.54 -15.72
CA PHE A 250 -0.49 28.92 -16.89
C PHE A 250 -1.45 29.36 -17.97
N ASN A 251 -1.12 30.48 -18.57
CA ASN A 251 -1.98 31.13 -19.52
C ASN A 251 -1.27 31.22 -20.87
N ASN A 252 -1.85 30.58 -21.89
CA ASN A 252 -1.35 30.47 -23.25
C ASN A 252 -0.01 29.73 -23.36
N THR A 253 0.98 29.99 -22.51
CA THR A 253 2.26 29.30 -22.46
C THR A 253 2.45 28.61 -21.11
N TRP A 254 2.92 27.37 -21.14
CA TRP A 254 3.33 26.64 -19.94
C TRP A 254 4.74 27.08 -19.50
N THR A 255 4.89 28.31 -19.03
CA THR A 255 6.20 28.94 -18.77
C THR A 255 7.09 28.07 -17.87
N GLY A 256 8.36 27.90 -18.28
CA GLY A 256 9.32 27.04 -17.58
C GLY A 256 9.11 25.54 -17.79
N ASN A 257 8.08 25.13 -18.53
CA ASN A 257 7.65 23.76 -18.71
C ASN A 257 7.34 23.46 -20.20
N SER A 258 7.28 22.18 -20.55
CA SER A 258 6.77 21.70 -21.84
C SER A 258 6.54 20.20 -21.75
N TRP A 259 5.72 19.62 -22.64
CA TRP A 259 5.56 18.16 -22.70
C TRP A 259 6.89 17.46 -22.96
N ALA A 260 7.70 17.98 -23.89
CA ALA A 260 9.03 17.45 -24.22
C ALA A 260 10.05 17.57 -23.07
N LYS A 261 9.91 18.57 -22.19
CA LYS A 261 10.74 18.69 -20.98
C LYS A 261 10.27 17.70 -19.91
N ASN A 262 8.96 17.69 -19.64
CA ASN A 262 8.36 16.92 -18.55
C ASN A 262 8.37 15.40 -18.81
N ILE A 263 8.36 14.95 -20.06
CA ILE A 263 8.46 13.52 -20.40
C ILE A 263 9.74 12.87 -19.87
N ASN A 264 10.81 13.65 -19.72
CA ASN A 264 12.12 13.19 -19.26
C ASN A 264 12.33 13.37 -17.75
N LEU A 265 11.40 14.05 -17.05
CA LEU A 265 11.45 14.15 -15.60
C LEU A 265 11.04 12.82 -14.96
N ARG A 266 11.63 12.56 -13.80
CA ARG A 266 11.27 11.41 -12.98
C ARG A 266 9.81 11.57 -12.54
N GLY A 267 8.96 10.62 -12.95
CA GLY A 267 7.53 10.68 -12.67
C GLY A 267 6.79 11.74 -13.48
N GLY A 268 7.34 12.26 -14.58
CA GLY A 268 6.61 13.15 -15.49
C GLY A 268 6.45 14.62 -15.07
N GLY A 269 7.03 15.06 -13.94
CA GLY A 269 6.83 16.42 -13.43
C GLY A 269 5.41 16.64 -12.86
N ALA A 270 5.06 17.88 -12.49
CA ALA A 270 3.73 18.18 -11.93
C ALA A 270 2.60 17.77 -12.90
N PRO A 271 1.50 17.17 -12.41
CA PRO A 271 0.37 16.83 -13.27
C PRO A 271 -0.18 18.08 -13.94
N CYS A 272 -0.61 17.97 -15.19
CA CYS A 272 -1.06 19.12 -15.97
C CYS A 272 -2.46 18.91 -16.58
N PHE A 273 -3.41 19.74 -16.17
CA PHE A 273 -4.69 19.93 -16.84
C PHE A 273 -4.50 20.93 -17.97
N TRP A 274 -4.72 20.49 -19.21
CA TRP A 274 -4.44 21.29 -20.39
C TRP A 274 -5.69 21.48 -21.25
N THR A 275 -6.07 22.73 -21.49
CA THR A 275 -7.19 23.06 -22.41
C THR A 275 -6.67 23.55 -23.76
N LYS A 276 -7.37 23.21 -24.85
CA LYS A 276 -7.06 23.68 -26.21
C LYS A 276 -8.26 23.55 -27.16
N ASN A 277 -8.31 24.34 -28.24
CA ASN A 277 -9.21 24.09 -29.37
C ASN A 277 -8.64 22.95 -30.25
N TYR A 278 -9.38 21.88 -30.53
CA TYR A 278 -8.89 20.79 -31.40
C TYR A 278 -8.55 21.25 -32.82
N SER A 279 -9.27 22.27 -33.32
CA SER A 279 -9.02 22.86 -34.64
C SER A 279 -7.75 23.72 -34.72
N ALA A 280 -7.16 24.10 -33.59
CA ALA A 280 -5.96 24.96 -33.52
C ALA A 280 -4.70 24.18 -33.10
N ILE A 281 -4.65 22.88 -33.40
CA ILE A 281 -3.54 22.03 -33.01
C ILE A 281 -2.36 22.22 -33.98
N GLU A 282 -1.26 22.76 -33.46
CA GLU A 282 0.05 22.60 -34.09
C GLU A 282 0.55 21.16 -33.93
N HIS A 283 0.99 20.54 -35.03
CA HIS A 283 1.36 19.13 -35.07
C HIS A 283 2.44 18.71 -34.06
N GLN A 284 3.32 19.60 -33.61
CA GLN A 284 4.44 19.22 -32.74
C GLN A 284 4.04 19.10 -31.26
N VAL A 285 3.32 20.08 -30.70
CA VAL A 285 2.95 20.08 -29.27
C VAL A 285 2.05 18.89 -28.93
N ASP A 286 1.16 18.50 -29.85
CA ASP A 286 0.27 17.37 -29.62
C ASP A 286 0.99 16.03 -29.71
N ARG A 287 1.95 15.88 -30.63
CA ARG A 287 2.83 14.71 -30.67
C ARG A 287 3.61 14.55 -29.37
N ASP A 288 4.11 15.65 -28.82
CA ASP A 288 4.85 15.63 -27.56
C ASP A 288 3.94 15.33 -26.37
N TRP A 289 2.69 15.84 -26.38
CA TRP A 289 1.68 15.46 -25.39
C TRP A 289 1.32 13.98 -25.48
N MET A 290 1.03 13.45 -26.67
CA MET A 290 0.69 12.02 -26.85
C MET A 290 1.82 11.12 -26.34
N ARG A 291 3.07 11.45 -26.68
CA ARG A 291 4.24 10.74 -26.14
C ARG A 291 4.33 10.86 -24.62
N TYR A 292 4.05 12.04 -24.07
CA TYR A 292 4.02 12.26 -22.63
C TYR A 292 2.94 11.43 -21.95
N ALA A 293 1.71 11.43 -22.48
CA ALA A 293 0.56 10.71 -21.94
C ALA A 293 0.73 9.19 -22.05
N ASP A 294 1.36 8.70 -23.13
CA ASP A 294 1.70 7.29 -23.31
C ASP A 294 2.75 6.83 -22.29
N ARG A 295 3.79 7.65 -22.05
CA ARG A 295 4.84 7.35 -21.08
C ARG A 295 4.39 7.52 -19.63
N TRP A 296 3.55 8.52 -19.35
CA TRP A 296 3.05 8.87 -18.02
C TRP A 296 1.51 8.92 -18.00
N PRO A 297 0.82 7.76 -18.17
CA PRO A 297 -0.64 7.69 -18.16
C PRO A 297 -1.24 8.37 -16.92
N GLY A 298 -2.28 9.16 -17.11
CA GLY A 298 -3.00 9.81 -16.01
C GLY A 298 -2.32 11.03 -15.38
N ARG A 299 -1.12 11.45 -15.80
CA ARG A 299 -0.50 12.71 -15.32
C ARG A 299 -0.88 13.94 -16.15
N SER A 300 -1.49 13.74 -17.31
CA SER A 300 -2.02 14.83 -18.10
C SER A 300 -3.48 14.58 -18.42
N ARG A 301 -4.29 15.65 -18.40
CA ARG A 301 -5.66 15.63 -18.86
C ARG A 301 -5.84 16.70 -19.91
N ARG A 302 -6.09 16.28 -21.15
CA ARG A 302 -6.38 17.18 -22.26
C ARG A 302 -7.88 17.36 -22.42
N VAL A 303 -8.34 18.60 -22.31
CA VAL A 303 -9.73 19.00 -22.51
C VAL A 303 -9.81 19.89 -23.76
N ALA A 304 -10.40 19.34 -24.82
CA ALA A 304 -10.55 20.06 -26.08
C ALA A 304 -11.88 20.82 -26.11
N TYR A 305 -11.88 22.15 -26.31
CA TYR A 305 -13.09 22.97 -26.16
C TYR A 305 -14.18 22.71 -27.20
N ASP A 306 -13.85 22.11 -28.33
CA ASP A 306 -14.81 21.62 -29.33
C ASP A 306 -15.53 20.33 -28.88
N LYS A 307 -14.98 19.59 -27.90
CA LYS A 307 -15.64 18.45 -27.24
C LYS A 307 -16.25 18.84 -25.89
N TYR A 308 -15.65 19.80 -25.20
CA TYR A 308 -16.08 20.37 -23.92
C TYR A 308 -16.39 21.86 -24.14
N ASN A 309 -17.53 22.12 -24.80
CA ASN A 309 -17.88 23.41 -25.37
C ASN A 309 -18.53 24.39 -24.40
N THR A 310 -18.81 23.97 -23.17
CA THR A 310 -19.30 24.83 -22.09
C THR A 310 -18.30 24.89 -20.95
N PHE A 311 -18.33 26.00 -20.22
CA PHE A 311 -17.46 26.20 -19.07
C PHE A 311 -17.68 25.14 -17.97
N ASP A 312 -18.93 24.75 -17.71
CA ASP A 312 -19.28 23.75 -16.70
C ASP A 312 -18.70 22.36 -17.00
N LEU A 313 -18.66 21.98 -18.29
CA LEU A 313 -18.05 20.73 -18.71
C LEU A 313 -16.53 20.73 -18.49
N VAL A 314 -15.87 21.86 -18.74
CA VAL A 314 -14.45 22.04 -18.45
C VAL A 314 -14.19 21.98 -16.94
N MET A 315 -15.02 22.66 -16.14
CA MET A 315 -14.91 22.66 -14.67
C MET A 315 -15.14 21.28 -14.06
N ASN A 316 -16.10 20.50 -14.55
CA ASN A 316 -16.34 19.14 -14.07
C ASN A 316 -15.15 18.22 -14.31
N GLU A 317 -14.48 18.34 -15.46
CA GLU A 317 -13.27 17.57 -15.74
C GLU A 317 -12.07 18.06 -14.92
N LEU A 318 -11.98 19.36 -14.67
CA LEU A 318 -10.95 19.96 -13.83
C LEU A 318 -11.10 19.56 -12.36
N ARG A 319 -12.32 19.55 -11.81
CA ARG A 319 -12.58 19.06 -10.44
C ARG A 319 -12.14 17.61 -10.27
N LYS A 320 -12.54 16.73 -11.17
CA LYS A 320 -12.08 15.33 -11.17
C LYS A 320 -10.55 15.26 -11.21
N PHE A 321 -9.92 16.08 -12.04
CA PHE A 321 -8.46 16.13 -12.15
C PHE A 321 -7.78 16.61 -10.87
N LEU A 322 -8.32 17.65 -10.23
CA LEU A 322 -7.79 18.16 -8.96
C LEU A 322 -7.96 17.15 -7.83
N VAL A 323 -9.10 16.46 -7.75
CA VAL A 323 -9.32 15.36 -6.79
C VAL A 323 -8.36 14.19 -7.05
N GLU A 324 -8.13 13.84 -8.32
CA GLU A 324 -7.17 12.79 -8.71
C GLU A 324 -5.71 13.13 -8.38
N HIS A 325 -5.40 14.41 -8.14
CA HIS A 325 -4.04 14.92 -7.90
C HIS A 325 -3.91 15.75 -6.62
N SER A 326 -4.86 15.63 -5.68
CA SER A 326 -4.90 16.39 -4.42
C SER A 326 -3.82 16.04 -3.40
N TYR A 327 -2.99 15.04 -3.70
CA TYR A 327 -1.84 14.61 -2.91
C TYR A 327 -0.50 15.04 -3.53
N GLU A 328 -0.53 15.69 -4.69
CA GLU A 328 0.67 16.18 -5.34
C GLU A 328 1.09 17.49 -4.67
N PRO A 329 2.39 17.75 -4.47
CA PRO A 329 2.83 19.02 -3.89
C PRO A 329 2.47 20.21 -4.79
N GLU A 330 2.32 19.95 -6.09
CA GLU A 330 2.02 20.97 -7.10
C GLU A 330 1.22 20.37 -8.25
N VAL A 331 0.21 21.11 -8.72
CA VAL A 331 -0.60 20.78 -9.89
C VAL A 331 -0.65 21.98 -10.84
N HIS A 332 -0.55 21.71 -12.15
CA HIS A 332 -0.56 22.72 -13.20
C HIS A 332 -1.90 22.76 -13.92
N ILE A 333 -2.43 23.96 -14.11
CA ILE A 333 -3.60 24.24 -14.95
C ILE A 333 -3.13 25.12 -16.10
N TRP A 334 -2.97 24.53 -17.28
CA TRP A 334 -2.54 25.23 -18.49
C TRP A 334 -3.72 25.49 -19.42
N ILE A 335 -4.12 26.75 -19.53
CA ILE A 335 -5.25 27.16 -20.34
C ILE A 335 -4.78 27.69 -21.69
N GLN A 336 -5.27 27.10 -22.78
CA GLN A 336 -5.14 27.62 -24.15
C GLN A 336 -6.48 27.53 -24.90
N GLY A 337 -6.73 28.46 -25.81
CA GLY A 337 -7.97 28.50 -26.60
C GLY A 337 -9.07 29.37 -25.99
N VAL A 338 -10.30 29.22 -26.52
CA VAL A 338 -11.47 30.04 -26.17
C VAL A 338 -12.64 29.09 -25.91
N VAL A 339 -13.30 29.23 -24.76
CA VAL A 339 -14.51 28.48 -24.39
C VAL A 339 -15.66 29.47 -24.23
N GLU A 340 -16.81 29.22 -24.89
CA GLU A 340 -17.98 30.13 -24.87
C GLU A 340 -17.66 31.58 -25.24
N GLY A 341 -16.68 31.81 -26.13
CA GLY A 341 -16.24 33.16 -26.49
C GLY A 341 -15.44 33.88 -25.40
N MET A 342 -15.21 33.26 -24.23
CA MET A 342 -14.31 33.78 -23.21
C MET A 342 -12.88 33.59 -23.65
N ASP A 343 -12.12 34.68 -23.67
CA ASP A 343 -10.68 34.60 -23.87
C ASP A 343 -10.00 33.85 -22.70
N PHE A 344 -8.73 33.52 -22.90
CA PHE A 344 -7.97 32.73 -21.94
C PHE A 344 -7.79 33.43 -20.57
N ASN A 345 -7.74 34.77 -20.50
CA ASN A 345 -7.55 35.49 -19.24
C ASN A 345 -8.83 35.41 -18.41
N VAL A 346 -9.96 35.67 -19.06
CA VAL A 346 -11.29 35.57 -18.45
C VAL A 346 -11.55 34.14 -18.00
N THR A 347 -11.18 33.15 -18.82
CA THR A 347 -11.33 31.73 -18.48
C THR A 347 -10.49 31.35 -17.25
N VAL A 348 -9.21 31.75 -17.19
CA VAL A 348 -8.34 31.48 -16.02
C VAL A 348 -8.87 32.14 -14.76
N ALA A 349 -9.31 33.40 -14.84
CA ALA A 349 -9.86 34.12 -13.70
C ALA A 349 -11.14 33.45 -13.17
N LYS A 350 -12.04 33.03 -14.07
CA LYS A 350 -13.27 32.34 -13.72
C LYS A 350 -13.00 30.96 -13.11
N ILE A 351 -12.10 30.16 -13.70
CA ILE A 351 -11.67 28.87 -13.14
C ILE A 351 -11.11 29.06 -11.72
N ARG A 352 -10.22 30.05 -11.53
CA ARG A 352 -9.61 30.32 -10.23
C ARG A 352 -10.67 30.70 -9.19
N SER A 353 -11.57 31.63 -9.55
CA SER A 353 -12.66 32.05 -8.66
C SER A 353 -13.56 30.87 -8.27
N GLU A 354 -13.91 30.02 -9.22
CA GLU A 354 -14.74 28.83 -8.96
C GLU A 354 -14.03 27.89 -8.00
N ILE A 355 -12.77 27.53 -8.26
CA ILE A 355 -11.97 26.66 -7.36
C ILE A 355 -11.84 27.26 -5.96
N GLU A 356 -11.60 28.57 -5.85
CA GLU A 356 -11.47 29.26 -4.56
C GLU A 356 -12.79 29.34 -3.78
N SER A 357 -13.92 29.36 -4.49
CA SER A 357 -15.29 29.36 -3.93
C SER A 357 -15.89 27.97 -3.76
N ASP A 358 -15.24 26.93 -4.28
CA ASP A 358 -15.75 25.57 -4.26
C ASP A 358 -15.46 24.93 -2.90
N ASP A 359 -16.40 25.11 -1.98
CA ASP A 359 -16.34 24.48 -0.67
C ASP A 359 -16.24 22.95 -0.77
N THR A 360 -16.67 22.30 -1.87
CA THR A 360 -16.50 20.84 -2.00
C THR A 360 -15.05 20.42 -2.19
N LEU A 361 -14.20 21.26 -2.77
CA LEU A 361 -12.75 21.04 -2.84
C LEU A 361 -12.06 21.28 -1.48
N ARG A 362 -12.70 22.01 -0.57
CA ARG A 362 -12.22 22.28 0.81
C ARG A 362 -12.79 21.32 1.85
N ASP A 363 -14.01 20.83 1.63
CA ASP A 363 -14.82 20.05 2.56
C ASP A 363 -14.79 18.54 2.25
N GLU A 364 -14.24 18.16 1.09
CA GLU A 364 -13.67 16.83 0.92
C GLU A 364 -12.35 16.75 1.70
N THR A 365 -12.50 16.67 3.01
CA THR A 365 -11.68 15.75 3.81
C THR A 365 -11.90 14.35 3.24
N VAL A 366 -11.37 14.08 2.04
CA VAL A 366 -11.01 12.72 1.66
C VAL A 366 -10.19 12.26 2.82
N ASP A 367 -10.76 11.34 3.60
CA ASP A 367 -10.24 10.88 4.89
C ASP A 367 -8.72 10.73 4.77
N GLN A 368 -7.98 11.77 5.18
CA GLN A 368 -6.56 11.88 4.92
C GLN A 368 -5.86 10.75 5.68
N ASP A 369 -6.44 10.37 6.82
CA ASP A 369 -6.06 9.19 7.58
C ASP A 369 -6.26 7.91 6.76
N TYR A 370 -7.34 7.78 5.99
CA TYR A 370 -7.52 6.66 5.05
C TYR A 370 -6.49 6.66 3.92
N ILE A 371 -6.28 7.79 3.21
CA ILE A 371 -5.27 7.86 2.14
C ILE A 371 -3.89 7.49 2.71
N MET A 372 -3.55 8.05 3.87
CA MET A 372 -2.31 7.74 4.56
C MET A 372 -2.25 6.28 5.00
N ALA A 373 -3.32 5.69 5.54
CA ALA A 373 -3.35 4.30 5.95
C ALA A 373 -3.24 3.35 4.75
N TYR A 374 -3.95 3.63 3.65
CA TYR A 374 -3.89 2.90 2.39
C TYR A 374 -2.48 2.94 1.80
N LYS A 375 -1.91 4.13 1.70
CA LYS A 375 -0.55 4.34 1.20
C LYS A 375 0.48 3.66 2.09
N ARG A 376 0.37 3.83 3.42
CA ARG A 376 1.22 3.16 4.41
C ARG A 376 1.10 1.63 4.28
N TYR A 377 -0.11 1.08 4.06
CA TYR A 377 -0.29 -0.34 3.79
C TYR A 377 0.48 -0.82 2.55
N TRP A 378 0.63 -0.01 1.51
CA TRP A 378 1.38 -0.40 0.31
C TRP A 378 2.87 -0.07 0.38
N GLU A 379 3.27 0.96 1.13
CA GLU A 379 4.65 1.46 1.20
C GLU A 379 5.47 0.83 2.33
N THR A 380 4.84 0.42 3.42
CA THR A 380 5.51 -0.18 4.60
C THR A 380 6.35 -1.37 4.17
N ASP A 381 7.66 -1.38 4.33
CA ASP A 381 8.50 -2.50 3.92
C ASP A 381 8.27 -3.76 4.79
N LEU A 382 8.86 -4.90 4.40
CA LEU A 382 8.67 -6.16 5.13
C LEU A 382 9.21 -6.08 6.57
N MET A 383 10.33 -5.40 6.81
CA MET A 383 10.93 -5.28 8.14
C MET A 383 10.09 -4.39 9.06
N SER A 384 9.40 -3.41 8.48
CA SER A 384 8.49 -2.50 9.18
C SER A 384 7.08 -3.09 9.38
N SER A 385 6.74 -4.17 8.68
CA SER A 385 5.47 -4.88 8.86
C SER A 385 5.42 -5.66 10.18
N LEU A 386 4.23 -5.95 10.68
CA LEU A 386 4.00 -6.74 11.88
C LEU A 386 3.71 -8.20 11.54
N ASP A 387 4.37 -9.12 12.23
CA ASP A 387 4.03 -10.54 12.17
C ASP A 387 2.68 -10.78 12.88
N VAL A 388 1.68 -11.24 12.15
CA VAL A 388 0.33 -11.41 12.71
C VAL A 388 0.34 -12.42 13.86
N TRP A 389 1.08 -13.52 13.71
CA TRP A 389 1.16 -14.58 14.72
C TRP A 389 1.83 -14.08 15.99
N PHE A 390 3.03 -13.52 15.88
CA PHE A 390 3.75 -12.96 17.04
C PHE A 390 2.96 -11.87 17.75
N THR A 391 2.25 -11.04 16.98
CA THR A 391 1.48 -9.93 17.54
C THR A 391 0.24 -10.40 18.30
N ASN A 392 -0.40 -11.51 17.87
CA ASN A 392 -1.74 -11.88 18.34
C ASN A 392 -1.83 -13.21 19.10
N ALA A 393 -0.91 -14.17 18.94
CA ALA A 393 -1.06 -15.55 19.41
C ALA A 393 -1.18 -15.74 20.94
N TYR A 394 -0.97 -14.68 21.73
CA TYR A 394 -1.10 -14.68 23.19
C TYR A 394 -2.05 -13.62 23.72
N ARG A 395 -2.84 -13.01 22.82
CA ARG A 395 -3.84 -12.00 23.16
C ARG A 395 -5.23 -12.63 23.18
N ASN A 396 -6.16 -11.91 23.79
CA ASN A 396 -7.57 -12.27 23.67
C ASN A 396 -7.96 -12.27 22.19
N PRO A 397 -8.77 -13.23 21.75
CA PRO A 397 -9.30 -13.27 20.40
C PRO A 397 -9.88 -11.92 19.98
N SER A 398 -9.50 -11.45 18.79
CA SER A 398 -9.96 -10.19 18.23
C SER A 398 -10.06 -10.29 16.71
N ARG A 399 -10.76 -9.35 16.08
CA ARG A 399 -10.81 -9.27 14.62
C ARG A 399 -9.45 -8.80 14.10
N ILE A 400 -8.99 -9.43 13.03
CA ILE A 400 -7.83 -9.00 12.24
C ILE A 400 -8.35 -8.53 10.89
N ALA A 401 -8.03 -7.29 10.52
CA ALA A 401 -8.41 -6.74 9.20
C ALA A 401 -7.61 -7.45 8.11
N THR A 402 -8.25 -8.41 7.44
CA THR A 402 -7.62 -9.15 6.34
C THR A 402 -7.68 -8.36 5.04
N ILE A 403 -6.51 -8.21 4.40
CA ILE A 403 -6.34 -7.64 3.07
C ILE A 403 -5.43 -8.60 2.29
N PRO A 404 -5.96 -9.40 1.35
CA PRO A 404 -5.23 -10.53 0.76
C PRO A 404 -4.27 -10.13 -0.36
N TRP A 405 -4.23 -8.86 -0.76
CA TRP A 405 -3.51 -8.41 -1.96
C TRP A 405 -2.05 -8.07 -1.73
N ARG A 406 -1.53 -8.27 -0.53
CA ARG A 406 -0.12 -8.06 -0.25
C ARG A 406 0.47 -9.34 0.29
N THR A 407 1.06 -10.10 -0.61
CA THR A 407 1.72 -11.36 -0.29
C THR A 407 3.11 -11.13 0.23
N CYS A 408 3.61 -12.09 0.98
CA CYS A 408 4.99 -12.08 1.42
C CYS A 408 5.47 -13.50 1.65
N THR A 409 6.78 -13.69 1.53
CA THR A 409 7.36 -15.01 1.75
C THR A 409 7.41 -15.40 3.23
N HIS A 410 7.29 -14.44 4.16
CA HIS A 410 7.48 -14.59 5.61
C HIS A 410 6.16 -14.78 6.38
N GLY A 411 5.20 -15.49 5.79
CA GLY A 411 3.90 -15.77 6.39
C GLY A 411 2.95 -14.57 6.40
N MET A 412 1.97 -14.58 7.30
CA MET A 412 0.94 -13.53 7.37
C MET A 412 1.48 -12.27 8.07
N ARG A 413 1.43 -11.14 7.36
CA ARG A 413 1.91 -9.85 7.84
C ARG A 413 0.79 -8.82 7.85
N SER A 414 0.82 -7.94 8.84
CA SER A 414 0.07 -6.69 8.82
C SER A 414 1.00 -5.55 8.44
N TYR A 415 0.64 -4.80 7.40
CA TYR A 415 1.45 -3.71 6.85
C TYR A 415 0.95 -2.32 7.27
N GLY A 416 0.04 -2.25 8.22
CA GLY A 416 -0.47 -0.99 8.74
C GLY A 416 -1.40 -1.19 9.93
N THR A 417 -1.58 -0.13 10.70
CA THR A 417 -2.55 -0.05 11.80
C THR A 417 -3.75 0.76 11.36
N GLY A 418 -4.94 0.45 11.89
CA GLY A 418 -6.17 1.19 11.56
C GLY A 418 -6.70 0.93 10.15
N LEU A 419 -6.30 -0.18 9.53
CA LEU A 419 -6.80 -0.56 8.21
C LEU A 419 -8.21 -1.12 8.32
N ASN A 420 -9.08 -0.71 7.39
CA ASN A 420 -10.37 -1.35 7.20
C ASN A 420 -10.16 -2.75 6.56
N PRO A 421 -11.01 -3.74 6.87
CA PRO A 421 -11.03 -4.99 6.14
C PRO A 421 -11.30 -4.79 4.64
N GLN A 422 -10.76 -5.67 3.80
CA GLN A 422 -11.13 -5.72 2.39
C GLN A 422 -12.63 -6.02 2.23
N LEU A 423 -13.34 -5.31 1.34
CA LEU A 423 -14.72 -5.66 0.99
C LEU A 423 -14.77 -6.98 0.21
N TYR A 424 -15.80 -7.79 0.44
CA TYR A 424 -16.01 -9.08 -0.23
C TYR A 424 -17.32 -9.05 -1.06
N PRO A 425 -17.54 -9.99 -1.99
CA PRO A 425 -18.79 -10.03 -2.73
C PRO A 425 -19.99 -10.30 -1.80
N SER A 426 -21.14 -9.80 -2.23
CA SER A 426 -22.44 -10.13 -1.63
C SER A 426 -22.71 -11.62 -1.70
N THR A 427 -23.31 -12.17 -0.64
CA THR A 427 -23.71 -13.57 -0.54
C THR A 427 -25.18 -13.77 -0.91
N THR A 428 -25.60 -15.03 -1.05
CA THR A 428 -26.98 -15.43 -1.39
C THR A 428 -27.60 -16.39 -0.38
N LEU A 429 -27.02 -16.47 0.82
CA LEU A 429 -27.32 -17.44 1.87
C LEU A 429 -28.75 -17.35 2.39
N ARG A 430 -29.29 -16.14 2.56
CA ARG A 430 -30.66 -15.95 3.06
C ARG A 430 -31.68 -16.62 2.15
N ARG A 431 -31.45 -16.61 0.84
CA ARG A 431 -32.38 -17.20 -0.13
C ARG A 431 -32.02 -18.63 -0.49
N GLY A 432 -30.72 -18.91 -0.64
CA GLY A 432 -30.23 -20.24 -0.96
C GLY A 432 -30.51 -21.26 0.15
N MET A 433 -30.61 -20.81 1.39
CA MET A 433 -30.72 -21.68 2.57
C MET A 433 -31.77 -21.23 3.61
N ASP A 434 -32.61 -20.24 3.28
CA ASP A 434 -33.60 -19.64 4.20
C ASP A 434 -33.01 -19.13 5.53
N LEU A 435 -31.78 -18.62 5.48
CA LEU A 435 -31.06 -18.19 6.67
C LEU A 435 -31.40 -16.75 7.08
N ASN A 436 -31.58 -16.52 8.38
CA ASN A 436 -31.71 -15.17 8.92
C ASN A 436 -30.33 -14.48 8.99
N VAL A 437 -29.89 -13.92 7.87
CA VAL A 437 -28.63 -13.17 7.78
C VAL A 437 -28.83 -11.75 8.30
N GLN A 438 -28.32 -11.48 9.50
CA GLN A 438 -28.28 -10.13 10.05
C GLN A 438 -27.04 -9.38 9.55
N VAL A 439 -27.28 -8.24 8.88
CA VAL A 439 -26.23 -7.35 8.36
C VAL A 439 -26.12 -6.14 9.29
N GLU A 440 -25.14 -6.16 10.19
CA GLU A 440 -24.84 -5.02 11.06
C GLU A 440 -24.03 -3.98 10.27
N GLY A 441 -24.64 -2.82 10.03
CA GLY A 441 -24.15 -1.82 9.07
C GLY A 441 -23.19 -0.77 9.63
N SER A 442 -22.51 -1.02 10.75
CA SER A 442 -21.58 -0.06 11.40
C SER A 442 -20.14 -0.20 10.92
N GLU A 443 -19.75 -1.37 10.43
CA GLU A 443 -18.41 -1.67 9.97
C GLU A 443 -18.09 -0.97 8.64
N LEU A 444 -16.88 -0.42 8.54
CA LEU A 444 -16.32 0.15 7.31
C LEU A 444 -15.39 -0.88 6.66
N TYR A 445 -15.51 -1.01 5.35
CA TYR A 445 -14.69 -1.86 4.49
C TYR A 445 -14.03 -1.00 3.42
N SER A 446 -12.95 -1.47 2.83
CA SER A 446 -12.31 -0.77 1.72
C SER A 446 -11.97 -1.70 0.58
N ASN A 447 -11.83 -1.15 -0.63
CA ASN A 447 -11.31 -1.90 -1.77
C ASN A 447 -9.81 -1.71 -1.90
N TYR A 448 -9.00 -2.75 -1.79
CA TYR A 448 -7.54 -2.62 -1.92
C TYR A 448 -7.00 -3.06 -3.27
N SER A 449 -7.84 -3.49 -4.22
CA SER A 449 -7.37 -4.05 -5.48
C SER A 449 -8.20 -3.56 -6.66
N GLY A 450 -7.52 -3.12 -7.72
CA GLY A 450 -8.12 -2.76 -9.00
C GLY A 450 -8.61 -3.94 -9.81
N TYR A 451 -8.37 -5.17 -9.35
CA TYR A 451 -9.05 -6.34 -9.89
C TYR A 451 -10.45 -6.54 -9.32
N VAL A 452 -10.82 -5.80 -8.27
CA VAL A 452 -12.16 -5.83 -7.66
C VAL A 452 -12.97 -4.67 -8.21
N GLU A 453 -13.71 -4.92 -9.29
CA GLU A 453 -14.62 -3.96 -9.89
C GLU A 453 -15.97 -3.99 -9.18
N LEU A 454 -16.48 -2.80 -8.84
CA LEU A 454 -17.81 -2.62 -8.27
C LEU A 454 -18.77 -2.11 -9.36
N VAL A 455 -19.96 -2.68 -9.42
CA VAL A 455 -21.02 -2.29 -10.37
C VAL A 455 -22.33 -2.02 -9.64
N PRO A 456 -23.19 -1.11 -10.14
CA PRO A 456 -24.51 -0.86 -9.56
C PRO A 456 -25.38 -2.11 -9.51
N LEU A 457 -26.26 -2.18 -8.50
CA LEU A 457 -27.27 -3.24 -8.43
C LEU A 457 -28.35 -3.06 -9.50
N THR A 458 -28.88 -4.18 -9.96
CA THR A 458 -30.10 -4.28 -10.74
C THR A 458 -31.29 -4.59 -9.84
N LYS A 459 -32.52 -4.40 -10.32
CA LYS A 459 -33.73 -4.76 -9.56
C LYS A 459 -33.74 -6.25 -9.19
N SER A 460 -33.22 -7.11 -10.06
CA SER A 460 -33.14 -8.56 -9.81
C SER A 460 -32.16 -8.95 -8.70
N ASP A 461 -31.23 -8.06 -8.33
CA ASP A 461 -30.26 -8.33 -7.27
C ASP A 461 -30.87 -8.18 -5.87
N ILE A 462 -31.90 -7.34 -5.72
CA ILE A 462 -32.60 -7.09 -4.45
C ILE A 462 -33.14 -8.39 -3.86
N GLU A 463 -33.67 -9.24 -4.72
CA GLU A 463 -34.30 -10.49 -4.31
C GLU A 463 -33.29 -11.58 -3.97
N LYS A 464 -32.04 -11.44 -4.42
CA LYS A 464 -31.01 -12.49 -4.38
C LYS A 464 -29.94 -12.25 -3.33
N LEU A 465 -29.50 -11.00 -3.18
CA LEU A 465 -28.31 -10.67 -2.40
C LEU A 465 -28.65 -10.40 -0.92
N ASP A 466 -27.87 -10.97 -0.03
CA ASP A 466 -28.01 -10.76 1.42
C ASP A 466 -27.64 -9.33 1.83
N PHE A 467 -26.67 -8.74 1.14
CA PHE A 467 -26.20 -7.38 1.34
C PHE A 467 -25.61 -6.81 0.05
N ALA A 468 -25.30 -5.52 0.06
CA ALA A 468 -24.56 -4.81 -0.97
C ALA A 468 -23.75 -3.67 -0.33
N TRP A 469 -22.97 -2.97 -1.13
CA TRP A 469 -22.02 -1.96 -0.69
C TRP A 469 -22.55 -0.55 -0.92
N LEU A 470 -22.74 0.20 0.15
CA LEU A 470 -22.98 1.63 0.10
C LEU A 470 -21.65 2.38 0.23
N GLN A 471 -21.24 3.08 -0.83
CA GLN A 471 -20.05 3.92 -0.79
C GLN A 471 -20.22 5.08 0.21
N GLN A 472 -19.16 5.43 0.93
CA GLN A 472 -19.15 6.51 1.91
C GLN A 472 -18.39 7.72 1.35
N GLY A 473 -19.13 8.75 0.94
CA GLY A 473 -18.55 9.94 0.28
C GLY A 473 -17.79 9.58 -1.01
N ASN A 474 -16.78 10.38 -1.37
CA ASN A 474 -15.89 10.10 -2.50
C ASN A 474 -14.73 9.16 -2.14
N SER A 475 -14.79 8.54 -0.96
CA SER A 475 -13.74 7.65 -0.48
C SER A 475 -13.90 6.23 -1.05
N ASN A 476 -12.85 5.45 -0.88
CA ASN A 476 -12.81 4.03 -1.19
C ASN A 476 -13.31 3.17 -0.02
N ASN A 477 -14.21 3.73 0.80
CA ASN A 477 -14.80 3.09 1.96
C ASN A 477 -16.27 2.75 1.70
N PHE A 478 -16.68 1.60 2.21
CA PHE A 478 -17.98 1.01 1.94
C PHE A 478 -18.58 0.46 3.22
N ARG A 479 -19.91 0.57 3.34
CA ARG A 479 -20.68 -0.07 4.40
C ARG A 479 -21.61 -1.11 3.82
N MET A 480 -21.78 -2.22 4.53
CA MET A 480 -22.78 -3.21 4.17
C MET A 480 -24.19 -2.64 4.39
N ARG A 481 -25.07 -2.88 3.42
CA ARG A 481 -26.50 -2.52 3.46
C ARG A 481 -27.32 -3.64 2.86
N ILE A 482 -28.50 -3.89 3.43
CA ILE A 482 -29.48 -4.79 2.83
C ILE A 482 -30.12 -4.06 1.64
N PRO A 483 -30.10 -4.65 0.43
CA PRO A 483 -30.74 -4.04 -0.72
C PRO A 483 -32.27 -4.06 -0.57
N THR A 484 -32.92 -2.95 -0.89
CA THR A 484 -34.37 -2.78 -0.94
C THR A 484 -34.77 -2.08 -2.24
N GLU A 485 -36.06 -2.09 -2.59
CA GLU A 485 -36.57 -1.35 -3.75
C GLU A 485 -36.24 0.15 -3.68
N ASP A 486 -36.12 0.71 -2.48
CA ASP A 486 -35.87 2.13 -2.26
C ASP A 486 -34.39 2.52 -2.39
N ASN A 487 -33.46 1.61 -2.06
CA ASN A 487 -32.04 1.97 -1.93
C ASN A 487 -31.11 1.32 -2.97
N TYR A 488 -31.56 0.31 -3.73
CA TYR A 488 -30.65 -0.51 -4.55
C TYR A 488 -29.86 0.29 -5.59
N LYS A 489 -30.42 1.41 -6.09
CA LYS A 489 -29.76 2.28 -7.09
C LYS A 489 -28.49 2.94 -6.56
N SER A 490 -28.37 3.17 -5.25
CA SER A 490 -27.17 3.73 -4.62
C SER A 490 -26.20 2.65 -4.13
N LEU A 491 -26.54 1.37 -4.30
CA LEU A 491 -25.74 0.26 -3.83
C LEU A 491 -24.93 -0.37 -4.96
N LEU A 492 -23.79 -0.90 -4.60
CA LEU A 492 -22.83 -1.55 -5.48
C LEU A 492 -22.65 -3.03 -5.09
N LYS A 493 -22.33 -3.86 -6.07
CA LYS A 493 -21.91 -5.25 -5.88
C LYS A 493 -20.57 -5.49 -6.56
N VAL A 494 -19.82 -6.49 -6.08
CA VAL A 494 -18.62 -6.95 -6.78
C VAL A 494 -19.06 -7.61 -8.10
N LYS A 495 -18.48 -7.14 -9.22
CA LYS A 495 -18.82 -7.62 -10.57
C LYS A 495 -18.48 -9.09 -10.78
N ASP A 496 -17.36 -9.52 -10.23
CA ASP A 496 -16.83 -10.86 -10.39
C ASP A 496 -16.60 -11.54 -9.03
N PRO A 497 -17.64 -12.18 -8.47
CA PRO A 497 -17.53 -12.92 -7.22
C PRO A 497 -16.58 -14.11 -7.31
N LYS A 498 -16.37 -14.70 -8.50
CA LYS A 498 -15.51 -15.88 -8.66
C LYS A 498 -14.05 -15.57 -8.35
N PHE A 499 -13.62 -14.32 -8.51
CA PHE A 499 -12.28 -13.88 -8.12
C PHE A 499 -12.01 -14.03 -6.61
N PHE A 500 -13.07 -14.11 -5.79
CA PHE A 500 -12.95 -14.29 -4.34
C PHE A 500 -13.06 -15.76 -3.89
N LEU A 501 -13.24 -16.71 -4.80
CA LEU A 501 -13.30 -18.13 -4.44
C LEU A 501 -11.98 -18.61 -3.80
N GLY A 502 -12.06 -18.97 -2.51
CA GLY A 502 -10.94 -19.36 -1.65
C GLY A 502 -10.44 -18.27 -0.72
N LEU A 503 -10.89 -17.02 -0.89
CA LEU A 503 -10.47 -15.88 -0.06
C LEU A 503 -11.16 -15.87 1.31
N GLY A 504 -12.28 -16.58 1.49
CA GLY A 504 -12.87 -16.78 2.82
C GLY A 504 -11.91 -17.55 3.73
N SER A 505 -11.30 -18.63 3.22
CA SER A 505 -10.25 -19.38 3.93
C SER A 505 -9.03 -18.52 4.31
N VAL A 506 -8.66 -17.53 3.48
CA VAL A 506 -7.53 -16.63 3.77
C VAL A 506 -7.81 -15.77 5.00
N ALA A 507 -8.99 -15.16 5.08
CA ALA A 507 -9.40 -14.35 6.23
C ALA A 507 -9.38 -15.17 7.52
N ILE A 508 -9.87 -16.41 7.46
CA ILE A 508 -9.89 -17.34 8.57
C ILE A 508 -8.48 -17.75 8.99
N GLY A 509 -7.62 -17.98 8.00
CA GLY A 509 -6.20 -18.24 8.16
C GLY A 509 -5.51 -17.26 9.10
N GLN A 510 -5.75 -15.97 8.92
CA GLN A 510 -5.17 -14.92 9.78
C GLN A 510 -5.62 -15.03 11.23
N HIS A 511 -6.84 -15.48 11.49
CA HIS A 511 -7.39 -15.65 12.84
C HIS A 511 -6.95 -16.98 13.50
N SER A 512 -6.33 -17.89 12.76
CA SER A 512 -5.82 -19.15 13.30
C SER A 512 -4.74 -18.97 14.37
N CYS A 513 -4.11 -17.77 14.43
CA CYS A 513 -3.13 -17.42 15.46
C CYS A 513 -3.69 -17.50 16.88
N TYR A 514 -5.00 -17.32 17.08
CA TYR A 514 -5.59 -17.34 18.42
C TYR A 514 -5.74 -18.76 18.99
N GLY A 515 -5.56 -19.81 18.17
CA GLY A 515 -5.62 -21.20 18.64
C GLY A 515 -6.92 -21.55 19.37
N ILE A 516 -8.03 -20.89 19.03
CA ILE A 516 -9.30 -21.06 19.74
C ILE A 516 -9.79 -22.50 19.61
N GLY A 517 -10.20 -23.10 20.74
CA GLY A 517 -10.64 -24.50 20.79
C GLY A 517 -9.49 -25.48 20.60
N ARG A 518 -8.25 -25.08 20.87
CA ARG A 518 -7.03 -25.91 20.70
C ARG A 518 -6.15 -25.97 21.95
N SER A 519 -6.70 -25.83 23.15
CA SER A 519 -5.93 -26.20 24.34
C SER A 519 -5.55 -27.69 24.26
N ALA A 520 -4.50 -28.12 24.96
CA ALA A 520 -4.12 -29.54 24.96
C ALA A 520 -5.28 -30.46 25.36
N LYS A 521 -6.14 -29.99 26.27
CA LYS A 521 -7.37 -30.66 26.69
C LYS A 521 -8.41 -30.71 25.56
N ASP A 522 -8.64 -29.61 24.86
CA ASP A 522 -9.60 -29.55 23.76
C ASP A 522 -9.15 -30.41 22.57
N LEU A 523 -7.86 -30.35 22.23
CA LEU A 523 -7.25 -31.17 21.18
C LEU A 523 -7.36 -32.66 21.50
N TYR A 524 -7.15 -33.04 22.75
CA TYR A 524 -7.35 -34.42 23.19
C TYR A 524 -8.83 -34.83 23.07
N ALA A 525 -9.77 -34.00 23.52
CA ALA A 525 -11.21 -34.28 23.39
C ALA A 525 -11.68 -34.34 21.91
N GLN A 526 -11.14 -33.48 21.04
CA GLN A 526 -11.35 -33.53 19.59
C GLN A 526 -10.78 -34.82 18.99
N HIS A 527 -9.59 -35.24 19.44
CA HIS A 527 -8.98 -36.49 19.00
C HIS A 527 -9.82 -37.71 19.41
N GLU A 528 -10.25 -37.79 20.67
CA GLU A 528 -11.14 -38.87 21.14
C GLU A 528 -12.45 -38.91 20.33
N ARG A 529 -13.05 -37.74 20.06
CA ARG A 529 -14.25 -37.65 19.23
C ARG A 529 -14.00 -38.08 17.78
N LYS A 530 -12.85 -37.73 17.20
CA LYS A 530 -12.44 -38.20 15.87
C LYS A 530 -12.27 -39.71 15.84
N VAL A 531 -11.61 -40.30 16.83
CA VAL A 531 -11.46 -41.76 16.95
C VAL A 531 -12.82 -42.44 17.07
N LYS A 532 -13.75 -41.87 17.84
CA LYS A 532 -15.10 -42.42 18.07
C LYS A 532 -16.02 -42.32 16.85
N THR A 533 -16.00 -41.20 16.14
CA THR A 533 -16.98 -40.89 15.10
C THR A 533 -16.45 -41.06 13.68
N GLY A 534 -15.12 -41.14 13.51
CA GLY A 534 -14.47 -41.07 12.20
C GLY A 534 -14.30 -39.64 11.66
N HIS A 535 -14.91 -38.63 12.31
CA HIS A 535 -14.96 -37.24 11.83
C HIS A 535 -14.21 -36.28 12.76
N GLY A 536 -13.40 -35.40 12.19
CA GLY A 536 -12.67 -34.37 12.92
C GLY A 536 -13.53 -33.19 13.42
N THR A 537 -12.90 -32.05 13.64
CA THR A 537 -13.55 -30.75 13.89
C THR A 537 -13.05 -29.78 12.82
N SER A 538 -13.95 -28.99 12.22
CA SER A 538 -13.52 -27.91 11.33
C SER A 538 -12.93 -26.75 12.12
N GLY A 539 -11.60 -26.70 12.18
CA GLY A 539 -10.89 -25.58 12.81
C GLY A 539 -11.14 -24.24 12.13
N HIS A 540 -11.35 -24.24 10.80
CA HIS A 540 -11.67 -23.03 10.04
C HIS A 540 -12.99 -22.41 10.50
N MET A 541 -14.02 -23.24 10.67
CA MET A 541 -15.32 -22.76 11.14
C MET A 541 -15.24 -22.16 12.55
N ILE A 542 -14.50 -22.79 13.46
CA ILE A 542 -14.26 -22.25 14.82
C ILE A 542 -13.63 -20.85 14.76
N THR A 543 -12.66 -20.63 13.88
CA THR A 543 -11.99 -19.33 13.76
C THR A 543 -12.77 -18.30 12.93
N SER A 544 -13.68 -18.75 12.07
CA SER A 544 -14.44 -17.88 11.15
C SER A 544 -15.32 -16.85 11.84
N VAL A 545 -15.83 -17.18 13.04
CA VAL A 545 -16.70 -16.28 13.80
C VAL A 545 -15.97 -15.04 14.33
N LEU A 546 -14.63 -15.04 14.31
CA LEU A 546 -13.84 -13.86 14.60
C LEU A 546 -13.76 -12.88 13.43
N CYS A 547 -14.02 -13.31 12.19
CA CYS A 547 -13.84 -12.47 11.02
C CYS A 547 -14.84 -11.31 10.99
N PHE A 548 -14.52 -10.29 10.20
CA PHE A 548 -15.47 -9.24 9.84
C PHE A 548 -16.67 -9.85 9.10
N ARG A 549 -17.84 -9.22 9.22
CA ARG A 549 -19.10 -9.82 8.77
C ARG A 549 -19.06 -10.25 7.30
N SER A 550 -18.56 -9.43 6.39
CA SER A 550 -18.52 -9.79 4.97
C SER A 550 -17.57 -10.96 4.68
N HIS A 551 -16.44 -11.06 5.39
CA HIS A 551 -15.49 -12.18 5.25
C HIS A 551 -16.11 -13.48 5.74
N PHE A 552 -16.78 -13.42 6.91
CA PHE A 552 -17.47 -14.54 7.51
C PHE A 552 -18.61 -15.06 6.62
N LEU A 553 -19.46 -14.16 6.11
CA LEU A 553 -20.55 -14.56 5.22
C LEU A 553 -20.00 -15.19 3.93
N TRP A 554 -18.96 -14.61 3.35
CA TRP A 554 -18.36 -15.18 2.13
C TRP A 554 -17.77 -16.57 2.36
N TYR A 555 -17.18 -16.84 3.52
CA TYR A 555 -16.76 -18.21 3.86
C TYR A 555 -17.94 -19.20 3.90
N LEU A 556 -19.09 -18.79 4.43
CA LEU A 556 -20.28 -19.64 4.39
C LEU A 556 -20.80 -19.86 2.96
N GLU A 557 -20.73 -18.83 2.11
CA GLU A 557 -21.04 -18.95 0.67
C GLU A 557 -20.10 -19.96 -0.02
N GLU A 558 -18.80 -19.95 0.31
CA GLU A 558 -17.84 -20.93 -0.20
C GLU A 558 -18.18 -22.36 0.25
N ILE A 559 -18.60 -22.55 1.51
CA ILE A 559 -19.05 -23.87 2.01
C ILE A 559 -20.32 -24.31 1.28
N MET A 560 -21.31 -23.42 1.13
CA MET A 560 -22.54 -23.72 0.39
C MET A 560 -22.21 -24.11 -1.05
N TYR A 561 -21.36 -23.33 -1.73
CA TYR A 561 -20.90 -23.61 -3.08
C TYR A 561 -20.20 -24.97 -3.18
N ASN A 562 -19.28 -25.28 -2.25
CA ASN A 562 -18.60 -26.57 -2.18
C ASN A 562 -19.58 -27.73 -1.96
N ASN A 563 -20.51 -27.58 -1.02
CA ASN A 563 -21.45 -28.63 -0.68
C ASN A 563 -22.46 -28.89 -1.81
N VAL A 564 -22.96 -27.85 -2.48
CA VAL A 564 -23.92 -27.97 -3.59
C VAL A 564 -23.24 -28.54 -4.83
N ASN A 565 -22.07 -28.01 -5.19
CA ASN A 565 -21.43 -28.37 -6.46
C ASN A 565 -20.49 -29.57 -6.36
N LYS A 566 -20.11 -30.00 -5.15
CA LYS A 566 -19.08 -31.02 -4.89
C LYS A 566 -17.76 -30.71 -5.62
N LYS A 567 -17.40 -29.42 -5.66
CA LYS A 567 -16.21 -28.87 -6.32
C LYS A 567 -15.38 -28.09 -5.31
N SER A 568 -14.08 -28.02 -5.56
CA SER A 568 -13.17 -27.15 -4.82
C SER A 568 -13.71 -25.71 -4.72
N ILE A 569 -13.43 -25.06 -3.59
CA ILE A 569 -13.68 -23.63 -3.39
C ILE A 569 -12.66 -22.75 -4.12
N TYR A 570 -11.68 -23.34 -4.80
CA TYR A 570 -10.64 -22.64 -5.54
C TYR A 570 -10.87 -22.77 -7.04
N ASN A 571 -10.50 -21.72 -7.79
CA ASN A 571 -10.51 -21.74 -9.26
C ASN A 571 -9.34 -22.53 -9.84
N LEU A 572 -8.24 -22.67 -9.09
CA LEU A 572 -7.11 -23.51 -9.44
C LEU A 572 -7.21 -24.85 -8.69
N PRO A 573 -6.88 -26.00 -9.32
CA PRO A 573 -6.85 -27.30 -8.65
C PRO A 573 -5.68 -27.41 -7.65
N PHE A 574 -5.73 -26.63 -6.57
CA PHE A 574 -4.78 -26.74 -5.47
C PHE A 574 -4.85 -28.12 -4.82
N LYS A 575 -3.77 -28.50 -4.14
CA LYS A 575 -3.73 -29.77 -3.42
C LYS A 575 -4.58 -29.66 -2.16
N GLU A 576 -5.82 -30.14 -2.22
CA GLU A 576 -6.71 -30.23 -1.07
C GLU A 576 -6.43 -31.49 -0.23
N PRO A 577 -6.66 -31.47 1.10
CA PRO A 577 -6.44 -32.62 1.97
C PRO A 577 -7.41 -33.78 1.70
N GLU A 578 -8.64 -33.47 1.28
CA GLU A 578 -9.72 -34.42 1.02
C GLU A 578 -10.36 -34.09 -0.34
N GLY A 579 -10.65 -35.09 -1.16
CA GLY A 579 -11.10 -34.88 -2.54
C GLY A 579 -12.53 -34.33 -2.61
N GLY A 580 -12.68 -33.07 -2.99
CA GLY A 580 -13.95 -32.48 -3.47
C GLY A 580 -14.85 -31.85 -2.42
N LEU A 581 -14.79 -32.28 -1.16
CA LEU A 581 -15.46 -31.63 -0.03
C LEU A 581 -14.43 -31.04 0.94
N TYR A 582 -14.65 -29.79 1.33
CA TYR A 582 -13.72 -29.06 2.19
C TYR A 582 -13.72 -29.60 3.64
N HIS A 583 -14.92 -29.91 4.14
CA HIS A 583 -15.17 -30.67 5.37
C HIS A 583 -16.51 -31.39 5.25
N SER A 584 -16.69 -32.46 6.02
CA SER A 584 -17.99 -33.12 6.17
C SER A 584 -18.95 -32.32 7.06
N ILE A 585 -20.27 -32.48 6.85
CA ILE A 585 -21.29 -31.83 7.69
C ILE A 585 -21.08 -32.16 9.18
N GLN A 586 -20.66 -33.40 9.49
CA GLN A 586 -20.36 -33.81 10.85
C GLN A 586 -19.20 -33.03 11.49
N GLU A 587 -18.17 -32.66 10.72
CA GLU A 587 -17.06 -31.84 11.22
C GLU A 587 -17.49 -30.39 11.51
N TYR A 588 -18.45 -29.86 10.75
CA TYR A 588 -19.07 -28.57 11.04
C TYR A 588 -19.93 -28.65 12.31
N LYS A 589 -20.71 -29.71 12.50
CA LYS A 589 -21.44 -29.96 13.76
C LYS A 589 -20.51 -30.02 14.96
N HIS A 590 -19.37 -30.69 14.84
CA HIS A 590 -18.37 -30.71 15.90
C HIS A 590 -17.75 -29.33 16.16
N ALA A 591 -17.58 -28.50 15.13
CA ALA A 591 -17.14 -27.12 15.30
C ALA A 591 -18.17 -26.27 16.05
N ILE A 592 -19.47 -26.40 15.76
CA ILE A 592 -20.54 -25.73 16.53
C ILE A 592 -20.47 -26.13 18.01
N TYR A 593 -20.36 -27.42 18.28
CA TYR A 593 -20.24 -27.94 19.65
C TYR A 593 -19.01 -27.40 20.39
N ASP A 594 -17.86 -27.32 19.73
CA ASP A 594 -16.64 -26.77 20.33
C ASP A 594 -16.79 -25.26 20.58
N MET A 595 -17.45 -24.51 19.67
CA MET A 595 -17.76 -23.09 19.87
C MET A 595 -18.70 -22.84 21.06
N GLU A 596 -19.72 -23.68 21.24
CA GLU A 596 -20.64 -23.61 22.39
C GLU A 596 -19.88 -23.71 23.72
N LYS A 597 -18.98 -24.69 23.85
CA LYS A 597 -18.12 -24.83 25.04
C LYS A 597 -17.25 -23.61 25.30
N LEU A 598 -16.69 -23.03 24.24
CA LEU A 598 -15.85 -21.85 24.34
C LEU A 598 -16.64 -20.61 24.75
N LEU A 599 -17.90 -20.50 24.31
CA LEU A 599 -18.82 -19.45 24.72
C LEU A 599 -19.25 -19.59 26.18
N GLU A 600 -19.44 -20.83 26.66
CA GLU A 600 -19.71 -21.12 28.07
C GLU A 600 -18.51 -20.78 28.97
N SER A 601 -17.28 -20.97 28.48
CA SER A 601 -16.06 -20.53 29.17
C SER A 601 -15.93 -19.00 29.12
N LYS A 602 -16.48 -18.33 30.14
CA LYS A 602 -16.50 -16.86 30.25
C LYS A 602 -15.13 -16.23 29.92
N GLY A 603 -15.13 -15.27 28.99
CA GLY A 603 -14.00 -14.38 28.70
C GLY A 603 -13.13 -14.75 27.48
N VAL A 604 -13.43 -15.84 26.77
CA VAL A 604 -12.66 -16.22 25.57
C VAL A 604 -13.10 -15.45 24.32
N TYR A 605 -14.41 -15.32 24.09
CA TYR A 605 -14.92 -14.66 22.89
C TYR A 605 -15.40 -13.21 23.15
N PRO A 606 -15.08 -12.27 22.24
CA PRO A 606 -15.70 -10.95 22.23
C PRO A 606 -17.19 -10.99 21.85
N ASN A 607 -17.96 -9.97 22.26
CA ASN A 607 -19.41 -9.91 22.01
C ASN A 607 -19.81 -10.01 20.53
N TYR A 608 -19.03 -9.43 19.62
CA TYR A 608 -19.36 -9.47 18.18
C TYR A 608 -19.37 -10.91 17.62
N VAL A 609 -18.70 -11.85 18.28
CA VAL A 609 -18.64 -13.26 17.88
C VAL A 609 -20.02 -13.92 17.98
N LEU A 610 -20.84 -13.51 18.95
CA LEU A 610 -22.18 -14.09 19.15
C LEU A 610 -23.06 -13.95 17.91
N GLY A 611 -22.99 -12.80 17.25
CA GLY A 611 -23.73 -12.54 16.02
C GLY A 611 -23.28 -13.40 14.83
N ASN A 612 -21.98 -13.71 14.72
CA ASN A 612 -21.48 -14.62 13.69
C ASN A 612 -21.78 -16.08 14.03
N TYR A 613 -21.61 -16.47 15.30
CA TYR A 613 -21.92 -17.82 15.78
C TYR A 613 -23.38 -18.20 15.55
N GLY A 614 -24.34 -17.30 15.83
CA GLY A 614 -25.77 -17.58 15.60
C GLY A 614 -26.10 -17.88 14.14
N ILE A 615 -25.51 -17.14 13.19
CA ILE A 615 -25.64 -17.42 11.76
C ILE A 615 -24.95 -18.75 11.42
N CYS A 616 -23.75 -18.98 11.95
CA CYS A 616 -22.99 -20.20 11.69
C CYS A 616 -23.74 -21.46 12.14
N LYS A 617 -24.39 -21.42 13.31
CA LYS A 617 -25.21 -22.52 13.82
C LYS A 617 -26.40 -22.80 12.90
N SER A 618 -27.17 -21.76 12.57
CA SER A 618 -28.32 -21.87 11.66
C SER A 618 -27.91 -22.41 10.28
N PHE A 619 -26.74 -21.98 9.78
CA PHE A 619 -26.18 -22.45 8.53
C PHE A 619 -25.89 -23.96 8.56
N VAL A 620 -25.24 -24.46 9.62
CA VAL A 620 -24.93 -25.89 9.75
C VAL A 620 -26.19 -26.73 9.88
N GLU A 621 -27.20 -26.24 10.59
CA GLU A 621 -28.52 -26.89 10.69
C GLU A 621 -29.21 -26.97 9.31
N ALA A 622 -29.08 -25.93 8.48
CA ALA A 622 -29.66 -25.89 7.13
C ALA A 622 -28.86 -26.65 6.06
N LEU A 623 -27.65 -27.16 6.38
CA LEU A 623 -26.89 -28.04 5.48
C LEU A 623 -27.39 -29.49 5.52
N GLU A 624 -28.18 -29.84 6.53
CA GLU A 624 -28.83 -31.15 6.70
C GLU A 624 -30.04 -31.31 5.77
#